data_AF-A0A7S0AAV5-F1
#
_entry.id   AF-A0A7S0AAV5-F1
#
_cell.length_a   1.000
_cell.length_b   1.000
_cell.length_c   1.000
_cell.angle_alpha   90.00
_cell.angle_beta   90.00
_cell.angle_gamma   90.00
#
_symmetry.space_group_name_H-M   'P 1'
#
loop_
_entity.id
_entity.type
_entity.pdbx_description
1 polymer ?
#
loop_
_entity_poly.entity_id
_entity_poly.type
_entity_poly.pdbx_seq_one_letter_code
_entity_poly.pdbx_strand_id
1 'polypeptide(L)'
;LFAAGDVATYRSPQTGETLRVEHWDVAVSQGRAAAQAMLGKLHGFEQTPFFWTSLFGKNLRYVGYCTKFDELIVDGDLQKLNFVAYYCYQGAVKAVATMAR
;
A
#
# COMPACT_ATOMS: atom_id res chain seq x y z
N LEU A 1 7.41 -22.07 -11.12
CA LEU A 1 6.23 -21.33 -11.60
C LEU A 1 6.22 -19.97 -10.90
N PHE A 2 5.96 -18.87 -11.61
CA PHE A 2 5.91 -17.51 -11.06
C PHE A 2 4.50 -16.92 -11.22
N ALA A 3 4.08 -16.06 -10.29
CA ALA A 3 2.82 -15.32 -10.36
C ALA A 3 3.08 -13.85 -9.98
N ALA A 4 2.37 -12.93 -10.62
CA ALA A 4 2.45 -11.48 -10.39
C ALA A 4 1.13 -10.79 -10.80
N GLY A 5 0.90 -9.60 -10.26
CA GLY A 5 -0.32 -8.83 -10.48
C GLY A 5 -1.46 -9.21 -9.55
N ASP A 6 -2.67 -8.79 -9.91
CA ASP A 6 -3.87 -8.85 -9.06
C ASP A 6 -4.25 -10.26 -8.58
N VAL A 7 -3.82 -11.30 -9.31
CA VAL A 7 -4.03 -12.71 -8.98
C VAL A 7 -3.08 -13.20 -7.86
N ALA A 8 -1.96 -12.52 -7.67
CA ALA A 8 -0.90 -12.97 -6.77
C ALA A 8 -1.17 -12.55 -5.32
N THR A 9 -1.17 -13.54 -4.44
CA THR A 9 -1.23 -13.36 -2.99
C THR A 9 0.17 -13.53 -2.42
N TYR A 10 0.61 -12.62 -1.54
CA TYR A 10 1.94 -12.60 -0.96
C TYR A 10 1.92 -12.29 0.54
N ARG A 11 3.02 -12.58 1.23
CA ARG A 11 3.22 -12.22 2.64
C ARG A 11 3.73 -10.78 2.73
N SER A 12 3.10 -9.94 3.54
CA SER A 12 3.63 -8.62 3.86
C SER A 12 4.98 -8.77 4.56
N PRO A 13 6.04 -8.12 4.07
CA PRO A 13 7.31 -8.06 4.79
C PRO A 13 7.18 -7.19 6.07
N GLN A 14 6.24 -6.24 6.13
CA GLN A 14 6.05 -5.37 7.30
C GLN A 14 5.19 -6.02 8.40
N THR A 15 4.14 -6.76 8.03
CA THR A 15 3.17 -7.30 9.00
C THR A 15 3.16 -8.82 9.09
N GLY A 16 3.77 -9.54 8.13
CA GLY A 16 3.67 -10.99 8.02
C GLY A 16 2.29 -11.49 7.57
N GLU A 17 1.31 -10.59 7.38
CA GLU A 17 -0.04 -10.94 6.94
C GLU A 17 -0.04 -11.40 5.49
N THR A 18 -1.03 -12.21 5.13
CA THR A 18 -1.25 -12.59 3.73
C THR A 18 -2.13 -11.54 3.06
N LEU A 19 -1.63 -10.91 2.00
CA LEU A 19 -2.36 -9.90 1.25
C LEU A 19 -2.41 -10.18 -0.25
N ARG A 20 -3.45 -9.63 -0.87
CA ARG A 20 -3.65 -9.53 -2.30
C ARG A 20 -4.02 -8.08 -2.59
N VAL A 21 -3.26 -7.42 -3.45
CA VAL A 21 -3.44 -5.99 -3.76
C VAL A 21 -3.70 -5.84 -5.24
N GLU A 22 -4.83 -5.21 -5.56
CA GLU A 22 -5.30 -4.94 -6.92
C GLU A 22 -4.91 -3.51 -7.30
N HIS A 23 -3.64 -3.29 -7.62
CA HIS A 23 -3.16 -1.97 -8.00
C HIS A 23 -1.99 -2.07 -8.97
N TRP A 24 -2.00 -1.19 -9.98
CA TRP A 24 -1.00 -1.16 -11.05
C TRP A 24 0.44 -1.12 -10.52
N ASP A 25 0.72 -0.31 -9.48
CA ASP A 25 2.07 -0.15 -8.94
C ASP A 25 2.61 -1.45 -8.32
N VAL A 26 1.74 -2.20 -7.63
CA VAL A 26 2.08 -3.53 -7.09
C VAL A 26 2.25 -4.54 -8.22
N ALA A 27 1.38 -4.52 -9.23
CA ALA A 27 1.47 -5.41 -10.38
C ALA A 27 2.79 -5.25 -11.15
N VAL A 28 3.19 -4.00 -11.43
CA VAL A 28 4.47 -3.69 -12.08
C VAL A 28 5.66 -4.18 -11.26
N SER A 29 5.64 -3.93 -9.95
CA SER A 29 6.73 -4.28 -9.06
C SER A 29 6.85 -5.79 -8.86
N GLN A 30 5.74 -6.52 -8.72
CA GLN A 30 5.74 -7.98 -8.71
C GLN A 30 6.23 -8.55 -10.04
N GLY A 31 5.86 -7.94 -11.18
CA GLY A 31 6.38 -8.31 -12.50
C GLY A 31 7.90 -8.19 -12.58
N ARG A 32 8.47 -7.09 -12.06
CA ARG A 32 9.92 -6.90 -11.96
C ARG A 32 10.58 -7.95 -11.06
N ALA A 33 10.00 -8.22 -9.89
CA ALA A 33 10.52 -9.23 -8.97
C ALA A 33 10.51 -10.63 -9.60
N ALA A 34 9.44 -11.01 -10.28
CA ALA A 34 9.33 -12.27 -11.01
C ALA A 34 10.40 -12.38 -12.11
N ALA A 35 10.60 -11.33 -12.91
CA ALA A 35 11.63 -11.30 -13.94
C ALA A 35 13.05 -11.44 -13.36
N GLN A 36 13.36 -10.76 -12.25
CA GLN A 36 14.66 -10.90 -11.57
C GLN A 36 14.86 -12.33 -11.05
N ALA A 37 13.82 -12.94 -10.48
CA ALA A 37 13.87 -14.32 -10.01
C ALA A 37 14.11 -15.32 -11.16
N MET A 38 13.48 -15.10 -12.33
CA MET A 38 13.74 -15.90 -13.54
C MET A 38 15.20 -15.79 -14.02
N LEU A 39 15.87 -14.66 -13.76
CA LEU A 39 17.28 -14.42 -14.07
C LEU A 39 18.25 -14.91 -12.97
N GLY A 40 17.76 -15.64 -11.96
CA GLY A 40 18.58 -16.14 -10.84
C GLY A 40 18.87 -15.11 -9.76
N LYS A 41 18.23 -13.93 -9.78
CA LYS A 41 18.39 -12.84 -8.80
C LYS A 41 17.20 -12.81 -7.83
N LEU A 42 16.97 -13.93 -7.15
CA LEU A 42 15.85 -14.07 -6.22
C LEU A 42 16.07 -13.20 -4.98
N HIS A 43 15.13 -12.31 -4.71
CA HIS A 43 15.03 -11.50 -3.50
C HIS A 43 13.58 -11.48 -3.00
N GLY A 44 13.39 -11.18 -1.72
CA GLY A 44 12.05 -11.01 -1.15
C GLY A 44 11.30 -9.87 -1.83
N PHE A 45 9.98 -10.02 -2.00
CA PHE A 45 9.14 -8.92 -2.46
C PHE A 45 8.83 -8.01 -1.26
N GLU A 46 9.56 -6.88 -1.18
CA GLU A 46 9.58 -6.05 0.03
C GLU A 46 8.73 -4.76 -0.04
N GLN A 47 7.96 -4.60 -1.12
CA GLN A 47 7.24 -3.35 -1.37
C GLN A 47 6.08 -3.11 -0.38
N THR A 48 6.07 -1.93 0.24
CA THR A 48 4.90 -1.39 0.94
C THR A 48 3.81 -1.00 -0.09
N PRO A 49 2.59 -1.54 0.00
CA PRO A 49 1.52 -1.19 -0.94
C PRO A 49 1.24 0.31 -0.95
N PHE A 50 1.04 0.85 -2.15
CA PHE A 50 0.66 2.23 -2.38
C PHE A 50 -0.51 2.28 -3.38
N PHE A 51 -1.51 3.10 -3.10
CA PHE A 51 -2.61 3.39 -4.01
C PHE A 51 -2.82 4.89 -4.16
N TRP A 52 -3.39 5.29 -5.28
CA TRP A 52 -3.95 6.62 -5.46
C TRP A 52 -5.25 6.55 -6.26
N THR A 53 -6.11 7.53 -6.07
CA THR A 53 -7.29 7.72 -6.89
C THR A 53 -7.53 9.21 -7.12
N SER A 54 -8.06 9.55 -8.29
CA SER A 54 -8.47 10.91 -8.63
C SER A 54 -9.99 10.95 -8.75
N LEU A 55 -10.63 11.71 -7.87
CA LEU A 55 -12.07 11.90 -7.82
C LEU A 55 -12.37 13.38 -7.91
N PHE A 56 -13.08 13.81 -8.96
CA PHE A 56 -13.46 15.22 -9.17
C PHE A 56 -12.28 16.21 -9.09
N GLY A 57 -11.12 15.83 -9.63
CA GLY A 57 -9.91 16.65 -9.60
C GLY A 57 -9.20 16.69 -8.23
N LYS A 58 -9.62 15.84 -7.28
CA LYS A 58 -8.96 15.66 -5.97
C LYS A 58 -8.20 14.35 -5.97
N ASN A 59 -6.93 14.40 -5.56
CA ASN A 59 -6.06 13.23 -5.53
C ASN A 59 -5.96 12.72 -4.08
N LEU A 60 -6.58 11.57 -3.83
CA LEU A 60 -6.40 10.82 -2.60
C LEU A 60 -5.26 9.83 -2.82
N ARG A 61 -4.29 9.82 -1.90
CA ARG A 61 -3.19 8.86 -1.89
C ARG A 61 -3.24 8.05 -0.61
N TYR A 62 -2.72 6.84 -0.65
CA TYR A 62 -2.64 5.99 0.52
C TYR A 62 -1.46 5.05 0.41
N VAL A 63 -0.76 4.87 1.53
CA VAL A 63 0.38 3.97 1.65
C VAL A 63 0.20 3.10 2.88
N GLY A 64 0.64 1.84 2.76
CA GLY A 64 0.54 0.83 3.81
C GLY A 64 -0.63 -0.12 3.59
N TYR A 65 -0.92 -0.90 4.64
CA TYR A 65 -2.02 -1.86 4.63
C TYR A 65 -2.58 -1.94 6.04
N CYS A 66 -3.83 -1.51 6.20
CA CYS A 66 -4.48 -1.44 7.50
C CYS A 66 -5.93 -1.90 7.38
N THR A 67 -6.22 -3.15 7.80
CA THR A 67 -7.58 -3.69 7.85
C THR A 67 -8.28 -3.39 9.17
N LYS A 68 -7.52 -3.12 10.23
CA LYS A 68 -7.99 -2.76 11.58
C LYS A 68 -7.13 -1.64 12.13
N PHE A 69 -7.77 -0.60 12.66
CA PHE A 69 -7.14 0.49 13.39
C PHE A 69 -7.96 0.77 14.66
N ASP A 70 -7.30 1.14 15.75
CA ASP A 70 -7.92 1.54 17.02
C ASP A 70 -7.86 3.04 17.26
N GLU A 71 -7.03 3.75 16.49
CA GLU A 71 -6.87 5.19 16.54
C GLU A 71 -6.68 5.78 15.14
N LEU A 72 -7.26 6.96 14.91
CA LEU A 72 -7.12 7.74 13.69
C LEU A 72 -6.62 9.14 14.05
N ILE A 73 -5.38 9.46 13.68
CA ILE A 73 -4.80 10.78 13.91
C ILE A 73 -4.92 11.57 12.61
N VAL A 74 -5.53 12.75 12.67
CA VAL A 74 -5.69 13.62 11.51
C VAL A 74 -4.87 14.90 11.71
N ASP A 75 -3.96 15.17 10.77
CA ASP A 75 -3.25 16.43 10.63
C ASP A 75 -3.85 17.19 9.44
N GLY A 76 -4.50 18.32 9.71
CA GLY A 76 -5.09 19.20 8.72
C GLY A 76 -6.59 19.33 8.88
N ASP A 77 -7.28 19.56 7.77
CA ASP A 77 -8.70 19.90 7.72
C ASP A 77 -9.43 18.98 6.73
N LEU A 78 -10.27 18.10 7.28
CA LEU A 78 -11.08 17.16 6.51
C LEU A 78 -12.13 17.89 5.65
N GLN A 79 -12.71 18.98 6.14
CA GLN A 79 -13.73 19.74 5.41
C GLN A 79 -13.12 20.45 4.20
N LYS A 80 -11.87 20.91 4.32
CA LYS A 80 -11.12 21.52 3.21
C LYS A 80 -10.45 20.51 2.28
N LEU A 81 -10.56 19.21 2.55
CA LEU A 81 -9.87 18.16 1.80
C LEU A 81 -8.36 18.43 1.73
N ASN A 82 -7.76 18.84 2.85
CA ASN A 82 -6.32 19.09 2.96
C ASN A 82 -5.84 18.48 4.28
N PHE A 83 -5.46 17.21 4.23
CA PHE A 83 -5.15 16.45 5.43
C PHE A 83 -4.17 15.30 5.16
N VAL A 84 -3.54 14.86 6.26
CA VAL A 84 -2.91 13.56 6.41
C VAL A 84 -3.69 12.80 7.49
N ALA A 85 -4.11 11.58 7.20
CA ALA A 85 -4.79 10.70 8.15
C ALA A 85 -3.92 9.47 8.40
N TYR A 86 -3.48 9.31 9.65
CA TYR A 86 -2.66 8.19 10.11
C TYR A 86 -3.57 7.15 10.76
N TYR A 87 -3.58 5.94 10.19
CA TYR A 87 -4.29 4.80 10.75
C TYR A 87 -3.36 4.06 11.70
N CYS A 88 -3.68 4.09 13.00
CA CYS A 88 -2.87 3.51 14.06
C CYS A 88 -3.53 2.23 14.61
N TYR A 89 -2.70 1.23 14.90
CA TYR A 89 -3.14 0.02 15.58
C TYR A 89 -2.09 -0.40 16.60
N GLN A 90 -2.49 -0.60 17.86
CA GLN A 90 -1.61 -0.95 18.97
C GLN A 90 -0.41 0.00 19.10
N GLY A 91 -0.66 1.30 18.97
CA GLY A 91 0.35 2.36 19.12
C GLY A 91 1.33 2.51 17.95
N ALA A 92 1.10 1.83 16.82
CA ALA A 92 1.93 1.94 15.62
C ALA A 92 1.10 2.39 14.40
N VAL A 93 1.66 3.29 13.58
CA VAL A 93 1.08 3.68 12.29
C VAL A 93 1.17 2.50 11.32
N LYS A 94 0.03 2.06 10.80
CA LYS A 94 -0.09 0.94 9.85
C LYS A 94 -0.33 1.39 8.41
N ALA A 95 -0.99 2.54 8.25
CA ALA A 95 -1.21 3.14 6.95
C ALA A 95 -1.41 4.66 7.07
N VAL A 96 -1.26 5.36 5.95
CA VAL A 96 -1.45 6.81 5.87
C VAL A 96 -2.26 7.12 4.62
N ALA A 97 -3.31 7.94 4.75
CA ALA A 97 -3.99 8.56 3.62
C ALA A 97 -3.64 10.06 3.55
N THR A 98 -3.43 10.59 2.35
CA THR A 98 -3.24 12.03 2.14
C THR A 98 -4.22 12.57 1.12
N MET A 99 -4.66 13.81 1.34
CA MET A 99 -5.44 14.59 0.39
C MET A 99 -4.81 15.98 0.27
N ALA A 100 -4.47 16.37 -0.97
CA ALA A 100 -3.81 17.64 -1.29
C ALA A 100 -2.49 17.91 -0.54
N ARG A 101 -1.85 16.85 0.00
CA ARG A 101 -0.54 16.83 0.65
C ARG A 101 0.30 15.68 0.12
#